data_AF-A0A7J8BNE7-F1
#
_entry.id   AF-A0A7J8BNE7-F1
#
_cell.length_a   1.000
_cell.length_b   1.000
_cell.length_c   1.000
_cell.angle_alpha   90.00
_cell.angle_beta   90.00
_cell.angle_gamma   90.00
#
_symmetry.space_group_name_H-M   'P 1'
#
loop_
_entity.id
_entity.type
_entity.pdbx_description
1 polymer ?
#
loop_
_entity_poly.entity_id
_entity_poly.type
_entity_poly.pdbx_seq_one_letter_code
_entity_poly.pdbx_strand_id
1 'polypeptide(L)'
;MLTGQRLAHALLHSRAREGMELLARLSPTLCTWLRAMDPQDLQNTEVPIATTAKLVNKVIELLPENHGQYGLALHLIEAIEAIALPPL
;
A
#
# COMPACT_ATOMS: atom_id res chain seq x y z
N MET A 1 -11.19 -1.03 0.48
CA MET A 1 -10.48 -0.39 1.61
C MET A 1 -9.63 0.73 1.02
N LEU A 2 -9.89 2.00 1.39
CA LEU A 2 -9.31 3.18 0.72
C LEU A 2 -7.78 3.16 0.62
N THR A 3 -7.11 2.68 1.67
CA THR A 3 -5.65 2.60 1.72
C THR A 3 -5.07 1.63 0.68
N GLY A 4 -5.73 0.49 0.47
CA GLY A 4 -5.32 -0.48 -0.55
C GLY A 4 -5.52 0.05 -1.97
N GLN A 5 -6.61 0.76 -2.22
CA GLN A 5 -6.87 1.40 -3.53
C GLN A 5 -5.83 2.48 -3.85
N ARG A 6 -5.42 3.28 -2.85
CA ARG A 6 -4.35 4.28 -3.03
C ARG A 6 -3.00 3.66 -3.32
N LEU A 7 -2.65 2.58 -2.61
CA LEU A 7 -1.41 1.87 -2.84
C LEU A 7 -1.39 1.22 -4.24
N ALA A 8 -2.52 0.62 -4.64
CA ALA A 8 -2.70 0.07 -5.98
C ALA A 8 -2.58 1.15 -7.08
N HIS A 9 -3.19 2.33 -6.88
CA HIS A 9 -3.05 3.44 -7.82
C HIS A 9 -1.60 3.93 -7.91
N ALA A 10 -0.90 4.11 -6.79
CA ALA A 10 0.50 4.56 -6.79
C ALA A 10 1.43 3.58 -7.51
N LEU A 11 1.28 2.28 -7.25
CA LEU A 11 2.15 1.22 -7.79
C LEU A 11 1.81 0.84 -9.24
N LEU A 12 0.53 0.76 -9.59
CA LEU A 12 0.09 0.25 -10.90
C LEU A 12 -0.16 1.35 -11.93
N HIS A 13 -0.50 2.57 -11.51
CA HIS A 13 -0.96 3.63 -12.42
C HIS A 13 -0.02 4.85 -12.44
N SER A 14 0.42 5.36 -11.28
CA SER A 14 1.21 6.61 -11.21
C SER A 14 2.71 6.43 -11.48
N ARG A 15 3.30 5.31 -11.04
CA ARG A 15 4.73 5.00 -11.22
C ARG A 15 4.95 3.60 -11.78
N ALA A 16 4.29 3.27 -12.89
CA ALA A 16 4.16 1.90 -13.38
C ALA A 16 5.50 1.13 -13.52
N ARG A 17 6.62 1.78 -13.86
CA ARG A 17 7.92 1.09 -14.00
C ARG A 17 8.56 0.76 -12.65
N GLU A 18 8.74 1.76 -11.78
CA GLU A 18 9.31 1.60 -10.43
C GLU A 18 8.37 0.81 -9.51
N GLY A 19 7.07 1.03 -9.65
CA GLY A 19 6.03 0.32 -8.91
C GLY A 19 5.96 -1.16 -9.26
N MET A 20 6.29 -1.54 -10.51
CA MET A 20 6.35 -2.94 -10.92
C MET A 20 7.56 -3.67 -10.34
N GLU A 21 8.71 -2.99 -10.21
CA GLU A 21 9.88 -3.51 -9.50
C GLU A 21 9.60 -3.68 -8.00
N LEU A 22 8.88 -2.74 -7.39
CA LEU A 22 8.45 -2.85 -5.99
C LEU A 22 7.42 -3.96 -5.80
N LEU A 23 6.45 -4.11 -6.70
CA LEU A 23 5.48 -5.22 -6.67
C LEU A 23 6.17 -6.59 -6.74
N ALA A 24 7.24 -6.73 -7.52
CA ALA A 24 8.02 -7.96 -7.60
C ALA A 24 8.73 -8.33 -6.27
N ARG A 25 8.88 -7.37 -5.36
CA ARG A 25 9.47 -7.56 -4.01
C ARG A 25 8.42 -7.80 -2.93
N LEU A 26 7.13 -7.60 -3.21
CA LEU A 26 6.05 -7.85 -2.26
C LEU A 26 5.66 -9.32 -2.22
N SER A 27 5.03 -9.75 -1.12
CA SER A 27 4.50 -11.11 -1.02
C SER A 27 3.40 -11.36 -2.08
N PRO A 28 3.26 -12.60 -2.59
CA PRO A 28 2.24 -12.96 -3.58
C PRO A 28 0.81 -12.61 -3.12
N THR A 29 0.55 -12.74 -1.82
CA THR A 29 -0.72 -12.38 -1.18
C THR A 29 -1.02 -10.88 -1.30
N LEU A 30 -0.04 -10.02 -1.01
CA LEU A 30 -0.20 -8.57 -1.14
C LEU A 30 -0.40 -8.15 -2.60
N CYS A 31 0.37 -8.76 -3.50
CA CYS A 31 0.27 -8.52 -4.94
C CYS A 31 -1.13 -8.82 -5.48
N THR A 32 -1.71 -9.95 -5.07
CA THR A 32 -3.06 -10.36 -5.46
C THR A 32 -4.11 -9.43 -4.88
N TRP A 33 -3.96 -9.06 -3.60
CA TRP A 33 -4.88 -8.14 -2.92
C TRP A 33 -4.87 -6.74 -3.53
N LEU A 34 -3.69 -6.23 -3.92
CA LEU A 34 -3.55 -4.92 -4.58
C LEU A 34 -4.14 -4.91 -5.99
N ARG A 35 -3.98 -5.98 -6.77
CA ARG A 35 -4.60 -6.08 -8.10
C ARG A 35 -6.11 -6.21 -8.04
N ALA A 36 -6.65 -6.74 -6.94
CA ALA A 36 -8.09 -6.82 -6.69
C ALA A 36 -8.68 -5.48 -6.21
N MET A 37 -7.86 -4.46 -5.92
CA MET A 37 -8.33 -3.13 -5.57
C MET A 37 -8.64 -2.34 -6.84
N ASP A 38 -9.91 -2.06 -7.07
CA ASP A 38 -10.34 -1.18 -8.15
C ASP A 38 -10.05 0.30 -7.77
N PRO A 39 -9.19 1.01 -8.52
CA PRO A 39 -8.91 2.41 -8.29
C PRO A 39 -9.91 3.35 -8.99
N GLN A 40 -10.88 2.85 -9.76
CA GLN A 40 -11.82 3.69 -10.54
C GLN A 40 -12.69 4.61 -9.66
N ASP A 41 -13.01 4.17 -8.44
CA ASP A 41 -13.75 4.99 -7.46
C ASP A 41 -12.84 5.91 -6.62
N LEU A 42 -11.53 5.91 -6.86
CA LEU A 42 -10.57 6.62 -6.03
C LEU A 42 -10.56 8.12 -6.36
N GLN A 43 -11.31 8.91 -5.58
CA GLN A 43 -11.21 10.37 -5.61
C GLN A 43 -9.93 10.86 -4.90
N ASN A 44 -9.34 11.96 -5.37
CA ASN A 44 -8.10 12.56 -4.84
C ASN A 44 -6.87 11.64 -4.94
N THR A 45 -6.51 11.27 -6.17
CA THR A 45 -5.36 10.40 -6.52
C THR A 45 -3.99 11.01 -6.22
N GLU A 46 -3.90 12.34 -6.09
CA GLU A 46 -2.62 13.06 -5.89
C GLU A 46 -2.11 13.06 -4.45
N VAL A 47 -2.76 12.37 -3.52
CA VAL A 47 -2.33 12.43 -2.13
C VAL A 47 -0.98 11.73 -1.96
N PRO A 48 0.02 12.41 -1.37
CA PRO A 48 1.37 11.86 -1.22
C PRO A 48 1.35 10.51 -0.51
N ILE A 49 2.18 9.56 -0.99
CA ILE A 49 2.35 8.22 -0.40
C ILE A 49 2.66 8.28 1.11
N ALA A 50 3.39 9.31 1.55
CA ALA A 50 3.69 9.58 2.95
C ALA A 50 2.43 9.83 3.82
N THR A 51 1.38 10.42 3.24
CA THR A 51 0.09 10.61 3.93
C THR A 51 -0.66 9.28 4.03
N THR A 52 -0.53 8.42 3.02
CA THR A 52 -1.08 7.06 3.05
C THR A 52 -0.36 6.19 4.10
N ALA A 53 0.95 6.38 4.31
CA ALA A 53 1.72 5.74 5.38
C ALA A 53 1.14 6.04 6.77
N LYS A 54 0.82 7.31 7.03
CA LYS A 54 0.22 7.75 8.32
C LYS A 54 -1.11 7.06 8.59
N LEU A 55 -1.92 6.83 7.55
CA LEU A 55 -3.19 6.11 7.68
C LEU A 55 -2.97 4.62 8.01
N VAL A 56 -2.02 3.95 7.36
CA VAL A 56 -1.70 2.55 7.68
C VAL A 56 -1.14 2.42 9.10
N ASN A 57 -0.23 3.29 9.51
CA ASN A 57 0.26 3.31 10.89
C ASN A 57 -0.89 3.49 11.88
N LYS A 58 -1.85 4.37 11.58
CA LYS A 58 -3.01 4.55 12.46
C LYS A 58 -3.91 3.31 12.52
N VAL A 59 -4.00 2.55 11.42
CA VAL A 59 -4.72 1.27 11.42
C VAL A 59 -3.98 0.24 12.27
N ILE A 60 -2.65 0.12 12.16
CA ILE A 60 -1.84 -0.81 12.97
C ILE A 60 -1.99 -0.49 14.47
N GLU A 61 -1.88 0.78 14.85
CA GLU A 61 -2.05 1.24 16.25
C GLU A 61 -3.41 0.88 16.85
N LEU A 62 -4.44 0.79 16.02
CA LEU A 62 -5.83 0.53 16.45
C LEU A 62 -6.23 -0.94 16.28
N LEU A 63 -5.42 -1.76 15.60
CA LEU A 63 -5.75 -3.14 15.32
C LEU A 63 -5.12 -4.06 16.37
N PRO A 64 -5.91 -4.94 17.03
CA PRO A 64 -5.36 -5.93 17.95
C PRO A 64 -4.36 -6.85 17.24
N GLU A 65 -3.26 -7.21 17.91
CA GLU A 65 -2.21 -8.08 17.33
C GLU A 65 -2.73 -9.47 16.95
N ASN A 66 -3.78 -9.95 17.62
CA ASN A 66 -4.44 -11.22 17.34
C ASN A 66 -5.48 -11.15 16.20
N HIS A 67 -5.67 -9.96 15.59
CA HIS A 67 -6.64 -9.77 14.53
C HIS A 67 -6.11 -10.30 13.21
N GLY A 68 -6.93 -11.03 12.44
CA GLY A 68 -6.50 -11.70 11.19
C GLY A 68 -6.01 -10.76 10.07
N GLN A 69 -6.14 -9.45 10.23
CA GLN A 69 -5.67 -8.42 9.29
C GLN A 69 -4.39 -7.70 9.79
N TYR A 70 -3.89 -8.03 10.99
CA TYR A 70 -2.72 -7.39 11.57
C TYR A 70 -1.46 -7.63 10.73
N GLY A 71 -1.26 -8.88 10.28
CA GLY A 71 -0.19 -9.22 9.35
C GLY A 71 -0.29 -8.47 8.01
N LEU A 72 -1.50 -8.26 7.49
CA LEU A 72 -1.69 -7.47 6.27
C LEU A 72 -1.32 -5.99 6.49
N ALA A 73 -1.68 -5.42 7.63
CA ALA A 73 -1.36 -4.05 7.97
C ALA A 73 0.16 -3.84 8.10
N LEU A 74 0.88 -4.78 8.72
CA LEU A 74 2.35 -4.78 8.78
C LEU A 74 2.99 -4.81 7.38
N HIS A 75 2.54 -5.70 6.50
CA HIS A 75 3.08 -5.73 5.14
C HIS A 75 2.75 -4.49 4.31
N LEU A 76 1.62 -3.83 4.60
CA LEU A 76 1.26 -2.57 3.95
C LEU A 76 2.21 -1.43 4.37
N ILE A 77 2.64 -1.37 5.63
CA ILE A 77 3.58 -0.31 6.06
C ILE A 77 4.97 -0.55 5.47
N GLU A 78 5.45 -1.79 5.45
CA GLU A 78 6.73 -2.16 4.82
C GLU A 78 6.76 -1.77 3.33
N ALA A 79 5.67 -2.04 2.61
CA ALA A 79 5.54 -1.67 1.21
C ALA A 79 5.57 -0.15 1.00
N ILE A 80 4.90 0.62 1.88
CA ILE A 80 4.86 2.08 1.79
C ILE A 80 6.21 2.70 2.11
N GLU A 81 6.92 2.21 3.13
CA GLU A 81 8.26 2.69 3.47
C GLU A 81 9.26 2.44 2.33
N ALA A 82 9.18 1.28 1.67
CA ALA A 82 10.00 0.95 0.52
C ALA A 82 9.73 1.86 -0.71
N ILE A 83 8.52 2.43 -0.82
CA ILE A 83 8.17 3.41 -1.88
C ILE A 83 8.58 4.83 -1.47
N ALA A 84 8.52 5.15 -0.18
CA ALA A 84 8.76 6.49 0.35
C ALA A 84 10.25 6.85 0.48
N LEU A 85 11.10 5.86 0.72
CA LEU A 85 12.55 6.04 0.79
C LEU A 85 13.18 5.86 -0.61
N PRO A 86 13.90 6.86 -1.14
CA PRO A 86 14.71 6.66 -2.33
C PRO A 86 15.82 5.63 -2.04
N PRO A 87 16.20 4.78 -3.01
CA PRO A 87 17.38 3.93 -2.85
C PRO A 87 18.61 4.83 -2.66
N LEU A 88 19.43 4.49 -1.65
CA LEU A 88 20.72 5.13 -1.37
C LEU A 88 21.70 5.00 -2.54
#